data_AF-A0A833U078-F1
#
_entry.id   AF-A0A833U078-F1
#
_cell.length_a   1.000
_cell.length_b   1.000
_cell.length_c   1.000
_cell.angle_alpha   90.00
_cell.angle_beta   90.00
_cell.angle_gamma   90.00
#
_symmetry.space_group_name_H-M   'P 1'
#
loop_
_entity.id
_entity.type
_entity.pdbx_description
1 polymer ?
#
loop_
_entity_poly.entity_id
_entity_poly.type
_entity_poly.pdbx_seq_one_letter_code
_entity_poly.pdbx_strand_id
1 'polypeptide(L)'
;MWSMNVPAATKLFVWRAVSDLLPTRKNLWKKKIVEDPLCPICNLNEETISHVMWSCPATVDVWGDTRSPISKWPSGDCNFEQKWLDLCRVMDQESMEKVAVIMRGIWYRRNKYVFENKFWRPGNVVQMAVTGLEDYYSVNEKKTGLNKGKGEDRGKSHWRCPVDVDFKVNFDGAFDQSSSKIGMGVIVEDIKQLRHQYSNWKVVFNYRESNEVAHNLAKMALLFDEELVWIEEVPSSIHQYIVKDNLCNDLQ
;
A
#
# COMPACT_ATOMS: atom_id res chain seq x y z
N MET A 1 11.48 8.53 11.04
CA MET A 1 10.65 7.87 10.01
C MET A 1 9.44 8.74 9.61
N TRP A 2 8.51 9.05 10.52
CA TRP A 2 7.29 9.79 10.14
C TRP A 2 7.51 11.25 9.72
N SER A 3 8.60 11.86 10.17
CA SER A 3 9.03 13.22 9.81
C SER A 3 9.54 13.38 8.37
N MET A 4 9.85 12.28 7.67
CA MET A 4 10.38 12.31 6.31
C MET A 4 9.39 12.97 5.33
N ASN A 5 9.87 13.79 4.42
CA ASN A 5 9.09 14.40 3.35
C ASN A 5 9.05 13.48 2.10
N VAL A 6 8.53 12.27 2.27
CA VAL A 6 8.35 11.29 1.18
C VAL A 6 6.88 10.88 1.06
N PRO A 7 6.46 10.30 -0.07
CA PRO A 7 5.11 9.75 -0.21
C PRO A 7 4.72 8.85 0.97
N ALA A 8 3.46 8.92 1.40
CA ALA A 8 2.95 8.12 2.51
C ALA A 8 3.18 6.61 2.31
N ALA A 9 3.07 6.14 1.06
CA ALA A 9 3.38 4.76 0.70
C ALA A 9 4.84 4.36 1.00
N THR A 10 5.79 5.30 0.89
CA THR A 10 7.19 5.08 1.25
C THR A 10 7.37 4.99 2.75
N LYS A 11 6.70 5.85 3.54
CA LYS A 11 6.73 5.76 5.01
C LYS A 11 6.18 4.43 5.50
N LEU A 12 5.03 4.02 4.97
CA LEU A 12 4.40 2.75 5.32
C LEU A 12 5.28 1.56 4.93
N PHE A 13 5.91 1.62 3.75
CA PHE A 13 6.87 0.60 3.32
C PHE A 13 8.04 0.48 4.30
N VAL A 14 8.68 1.59 4.66
CA VAL A 14 9.80 1.60 5.61
C VAL A 14 9.36 1.05 6.97
N TRP A 15 8.20 1.46 7.47
CA TRP A 15 7.64 0.92 8.71
C TRP A 15 7.47 -0.59 8.65
N ARG A 16 6.83 -1.11 7.60
CA ARG A 16 6.69 -2.57 7.39
C ARG A 16 8.03 -3.27 7.28
N ALA A 17 9.03 -2.62 6.68
CA ALA A 17 10.38 -3.17 6.56
C ALA A 17 11.05 -3.30 7.94
N VAL A 18 11.03 -2.23 8.74
CA VAL A 18 11.62 -2.20 10.08
C VAL A 18 10.93 -3.21 11.01
N SER A 19 9.62 -3.38 10.88
CA SER A 19 8.84 -4.32 11.69
C SER A 19 8.87 -5.79 11.20
N ASP A 20 9.71 -6.13 10.22
CA ASP A 20 9.78 -7.47 9.59
C ASP A 20 8.43 -7.99 9.03
N LEU A 21 7.60 -7.07 8.51
CA LEU A 21 6.25 -7.36 8.00
C LEU A 21 6.19 -7.50 6.48
N LEU A 22 7.29 -7.30 5.76
CA LEU A 22 7.31 -7.49 4.31
C LEU A 22 7.18 -8.99 3.96
N PRO A 23 6.45 -9.33 2.87
CA PRO A 23 6.27 -10.71 2.41
C PRO A 23 7.52 -11.23 1.69
N THR A 24 8.64 -11.30 2.42
CA THR A 24 9.86 -11.98 1.97
C THR A 24 9.66 -13.50 1.97
N ARG A 25 10.43 -14.25 1.17
CA ARG A 25 10.37 -15.72 1.15
C ARG A 25 10.60 -16.31 2.53
N LYS A 26 11.51 -15.76 3.35
CA LYS A 26 11.66 -16.20 4.74
C LYS A 26 10.37 -16.05 5.55
N ASN A 27 9.69 -14.91 5.45
CA ASN A 27 8.46 -14.65 6.20
C ASN A 27 7.27 -15.47 5.68
N LEU A 28 7.20 -15.69 4.36
CA LEU A 28 6.21 -16.56 3.73
C LEU A 28 6.45 -18.04 4.07
N TRP A 29 7.71 -18.46 4.15
CA TRP A 29 8.11 -19.82 4.51
C TRP A 29 7.75 -20.13 5.96
N LYS A 30 8.03 -19.20 6.90
CA LYS A 30 7.56 -19.29 8.29
C LYS A 30 6.05 -19.47 8.39
N LYS A 31 5.29 -18.87 7.46
CA LYS A 31 3.82 -18.98 7.35
C LYS A 31 3.36 -20.21 6.55
N LYS A 32 4.29 -21.07 6.08
CA LYS A 32 4.03 -22.25 5.25
C LYS A 32 3.31 -21.93 3.93
N ILE A 33 3.56 -20.74 3.38
CA ILE A 33 2.99 -20.29 2.09
C ILE A 33 3.91 -20.69 0.92
N VAL A 34 5.21 -20.78 1.15
CA VAL A 34 6.21 -21.20 0.16
C VAL A 34 7.04 -22.36 0.70
N GLU A 35 7.62 -23.16 -0.20
CA GLU A 35 8.37 -24.37 0.14
C GLU A 35 9.75 -24.07 0.74
N ASP A 36 10.40 -23.03 0.22
CA ASP A 36 11.76 -22.66 0.59
C ASP A 36 11.88 -21.15 0.90
N PRO A 37 12.84 -20.75 1.77
CA PRO A 37 13.08 -19.36 2.12
C PRO A 37 14.06 -18.64 1.17
N LEU A 38 14.52 -19.24 0.06
CA LEU A 38 15.58 -18.67 -0.76
C LEU A 38 15.13 -17.43 -1.52
N CYS A 39 16.08 -16.52 -1.75
CA CYS A 39 15.84 -15.33 -2.56
C CYS A 39 15.49 -15.71 -4.01
N PRO A 40 14.34 -15.26 -4.55
CA PRO A 40 13.91 -15.65 -5.89
C PRO A 40 14.84 -15.11 -6.98
N ILE A 41 15.61 -14.05 -6.69
CA ILE A 41 16.49 -13.41 -7.67
C ILE A 41 17.87 -14.07 -7.70
N CYS A 42 18.54 -14.20 -6.55
CA CYS A 42 19.91 -14.72 -6.51
C CYS A 42 19.97 -16.22 -6.25
N ASN A 43 18.97 -16.79 -5.58
CA ASN A 43 18.91 -18.18 -5.17
C ASN A 43 20.11 -18.66 -4.33
N LEU A 44 20.85 -17.75 -3.69
CA LEU A 44 22.06 -18.06 -2.92
C LEU A 44 21.82 -18.09 -1.40
N ASN A 45 20.96 -17.20 -0.90
CA ASN A 45 20.72 -17.00 0.53
C ASN A 45 19.22 -16.91 0.82
N GLU A 46 18.85 -17.10 2.08
CA GLU A 46 17.48 -16.83 2.55
C GLU A 46 17.08 -15.38 2.28
N GLU A 47 15.88 -15.17 1.74
CA GLU A 47 15.30 -13.85 1.52
C GLU A 47 14.86 -13.23 2.84
N THR A 48 15.79 -12.61 3.55
CA THR A 48 15.49 -11.68 4.65
C THR A 48 15.29 -10.27 4.10
N ILE A 49 14.69 -9.37 4.89
CA ILE A 49 14.62 -7.94 4.50
C ILE A 49 16.04 -7.36 4.38
N SER A 50 16.94 -7.70 5.30
CA SER A 50 18.35 -7.31 5.24
C SER A 50 19.03 -7.79 3.95
N HIS A 51 18.70 -9.01 3.51
CA HIS A 51 19.19 -9.54 2.24
C HIS A 51 18.65 -8.77 1.04
N VAL A 52 17.33 -8.60 0.95
CA VAL A 52 16.69 -7.88 -0.16
C VAL A 52 17.18 -6.43 -0.23
N MET A 53 17.42 -5.77 0.90
CA MET A 53 17.76 -4.35 0.91
C MET A 53 19.28 -4.06 0.82
N TRP A 54 20.16 -5.02 1.14
CA TRP A 54 21.61 -4.78 1.18
C TRP A 54 22.47 -5.87 0.55
N SER A 55 22.32 -7.14 0.95
CA SER A 55 23.30 -8.18 0.58
C SER A 55 22.97 -8.96 -0.70
N CYS A 56 21.77 -8.80 -1.26
CA CYS A 56 21.42 -9.40 -2.53
C CYS A 56 22.28 -8.79 -3.66
N PRO A 57 22.90 -9.59 -4.55
CA PRO A 57 23.63 -9.07 -5.71
C PRO A 57 22.81 -8.09 -6.57
N ALA A 58 21.50 -8.35 -6.68
CA ALA A 58 20.54 -7.50 -7.37
C ALA A 58 20.16 -6.21 -6.62
N THR A 59 20.75 -5.97 -5.46
CA THR A 59 20.57 -4.75 -4.69
C THR A 59 21.89 -4.01 -4.56
N VAL A 60 22.99 -4.74 -4.39
CA VAL A 60 24.35 -4.20 -4.45
C VAL A 60 24.58 -3.45 -5.76
N ASP A 61 24.06 -3.95 -6.89
CA ASP A 61 24.16 -3.28 -8.19
C ASP A 61 23.45 -1.89 -8.22
N VAL A 62 22.29 -1.74 -7.56
CA VAL A 62 21.57 -0.48 -7.40
C VAL A 62 22.38 0.48 -6.56
N TRP A 63 22.86 0.03 -5.40
CA TRP A 63 23.61 0.88 -4.50
C TRP A 63 24.92 1.35 -5.12
N GLY A 64 25.58 0.51 -5.92
CA GLY A 64 26.78 0.88 -6.68
C GLY A 64 26.55 2.02 -7.68
N ASP A 65 25.36 2.09 -8.29
CA ASP A 65 24.99 3.10 -9.29
C ASP A 65 24.68 4.48 -8.65
N THR A 66 24.17 4.48 -7.42
CA THR A 66 23.67 5.71 -6.75
C THR A 66 24.75 6.68 -6.24
N ARG A 67 26.05 6.33 -6.29
CA ARG A 67 27.17 7.08 -5.65
C ARG A 67 26.89 7.46 -4.18
N SER A 68 25.98 6.74 -3.52
CA SER A 68 25.51 7.04 -2.17
C SER A 68 26.50 6.51 -1.12
N PRO A 69 26.64 7.17 0.05
CA PRO A 69 27.42 6.64 1.18
C PRO A 69 27.01 5.23 1.59
N ILE A 70 25.78 4.83 1.27
CA ILE A 70 25.22 3.50 1.57
C ILE A 70 25.87 2.37 0.76
N SER A 71 26.46 2.68 -0.41
CA SER A 71 27.13 1.68 -1.26
C SER A 71 28.26 0.92 -0.56
N LYS A 72 28.85 1.52 0.48
CA LYS A 72 29.95 0.94 1.27
C LYS A 72 29.50 0.45 2.64
N TRP A 73 28.20 0.49 2.93
CA TRP A 73 27.72 0.09 4.24
C TRP A 73 27.93 -1.42 4.45
N PRO A 74 28.49 -1.86 5.59
CA PRO A 74 28.76 -3.27 5.83
C PRO A 74 27.49 -4.11 5.68
N SER A 75 27.58 -5.20 4.93
CA SER A 75 26.49 -6.18 4.79
C SER A 75 26.24 -7.01 6.06
N GLY A 76 26.89 -6.68 7.19
CA GLY A 76 26.97 -7.48 8.41
C GLY A 76 25.64 -8.07 8.91
N ASP A 77 25.77 -9.09 9.75
CA ASP A 77 24.69 -10.03 10.12
C ASP A 77 23.63 -9.48 11.09
N CYS A 78 23.52 -8.17 11.25
CA CYS A 78 22.48 -7.58 12.10
C CYS A 78 21.10 -7.59 11.42
N ASN A 79 20.06 -7.61 12.26
CA ASN A 79 18.67 -7.50 11.82
C ASN A 79 18.43 -6.14 11.12
N PHE A 80 17.40 -6.09 10.28
CA PHE A 80 17.14 -4.91 9.45
C PHE A 80 16.79 -3.66 10.30
N GLU A 81 16.12 -3.86 11.43
CA GLU A 81 15.81 -2.78 12.38
C GLU A 81 17.08 -2.08 12.89
N GLN A 82 18.10 -2.83 13.32
CA GLN A 82 19.35 -2.24 13.79
C GLN A 82 20.06 -1.47 12.68
N LYS A 83 20.10 -2.02 11.45
CA LYS A 83 20.65 -1.31 10.28
C LYS A 83 19.94 0.02 10.04
N TRP A 84 18.61 0.03 10.13
CA TRP A 84 17.82 1.24 9.95
C TRP A 84 18.09 2.27 11.05
N LEU A 85 18.22 1.84 12.30
CA LEU A 85 18.58 2.71 13.42
C LEU A 85 19.98 3.31 13.27
N ASP A 86 20.94 2.52 12.80
CA ASP A 86 22.30 3.00 12.56
C ASP A 86 22.35 4.05 11.43
N LEU A 87 21.58 3.85 10.35
CA LEU A 87 21.44 4.86 9.30
C LEU A 87 20.83 6.16 9.84
N CYS A 88 19.79 6.04 10.67
CA CYS A 88 19.14 7.20 11.29
C CYS A 88 20.08 8.01 12.21
N ARG A 89 21.17 7.41 12.71
CA ARG A 89 22.17 8.09 13.57
C ARG A 89 23.23 8.83 12.77
N VAL A 90 23.53 8.38 11.56
CA VAL A 90 24.65 8.88 10.76
C VAL A 90 24.20 9.81 9.63
N MET A 91 22.97 9.62 9.14
CA MET A 91 22.46 10.35 7.98
C MET A 91 21.53 11.49 8.38
N ASP A 92 21.59 12.56 7.59
CA ASP A 92 20.62 13.65 7.66
C ASP A 92 19.27 13.23 7.04
N GLN A 93 18.26 14.08 7.24
CA GLN A 93 16.91 13.78 6.79
C GLN A 93 16.80 13.66 5.25
N GLU A 94 17.47 14.52 4.48
CA GLU A 94 17.38 14.49 3.01
C GLU A 94 17.98 13.19 2.45
N SER A 95 19.13 12.78 2.99
CA SER A 95 19.74 11.51 2.61
C SER A 95 18.87 10.32 2.99
N MET A 96 18.25 10.33 4.19
CA MET A 96 17.31 9.29 4.61
C MET A 96 16.10 9.18 3.69
N GLU A 97 15.60 10.30 3.18
CA GLU A 97 14.48 10.34 2.23
C GLU A 97 14.84 9.66 0.91
N LYS A 98 15.99 10.01 0.31
CA LYS A 98 16.49 9.38 -0.92
C LYS A 98 16.64 7.87 -0.75
N VAL A 99 17.22 7.45 0.37
CA VAL A 99 17.46 6.04 0.70
C VAL A 99 16.15 5.27 0.85
N ALA A 100 15.17 5.84 1.56
CA ALA A 100 13.86 5.23 1.72
C ALA A 100 13.14 5.00 0.39
N VAL A 101 13.24 5.96 -0.54
CA VAL A 101 12.61 5.84 -1.86
C VAL A 101 13.35 4.81 -2.74
N ILE A 102 14.68 4.79 -2.71
CA ILE A 102 15.47 3.77 -3.43
C ILE A 102 15.16 2.37 -2.90
N MET A 103 15.09 2.18 -1.58
CA MET A 103 14.71 0.89 -0.98
C MET A 103 13.31 0.44 -1.43
N ARG A 104 12.34 1.36 -1.51
CA ARG A 104 11.03 1.05 -2.06
C ARG A 104 11.11 0.67 -3.55
N GLY A 105 11.99 1.31 -4.31
CA GLY A 105 12.31 0.94 -5.69
C GLY A 105 12.91 -0.46 -5.82
N ILE A 106 13.85 -0.83 -4.95
CA ILE A 106 14.43 -2.18 -4.88
C ILE A 106 13.34 -3.21 -4.60
N TRP A 107 12.46 -2.93 -3.64
CA TRP A 107 11.31 -3.79 -3.35
C TRP A 107 10.38 -3.94 -4.55
N TYR A 108 10.11 -2.84 -5.25
CA TYR A 108 9.30 -2.86 -6.48
C TYR A 108 9.95 -3.70 -7.58
N ARG A 109 11.26 -3.55 -7.82
CA ARG A 109 12.03 -4.37 -8.77
C ARG A 109 11.91 -5.86 -8.43
N ARG A 110 12.03 -6.22 -7.15
CA ARG A 110 11.85 -7.61 -6.70
C ARG A 110 10.43 -8.10 -6.99
N ASN A 111 9.41 -7.30 -6.70
CA ASN A 111 8.03 -7.70 -6.98
C ASN A 111 7.74 -7.86 -8.47
N LYS A 112 8.25 -6.96 -9.31
CA LYS A 112 8.17 -7.09 -10.77
C LYS A 112 8.81 -8.38 -11.27
N TYR A 113 9.95 -8.76 -10.69
CA TYR A 113 10.57 -10.03 -11.01
C TYR A 113 9.71 -11.23 -10.57
N VAL A 114 9.22 -11.23 -9.33
CA VAL A 114 8.46 -12.36 -8.79
C VAL A 114 7.08 -12.54 -9.44
N PHE A 115 6.38 -11.46 -9.76
CA PHE A 115 5.01 -11.53 -10.28
C PHE A 115 4.91 -11.40 -11.80
N GLU A 116 5.87 -10.74 -12.46
CA GLU A 116 5.82 -10.48 -13.90
C GLU A 116 7.05 -11.04 -14.65
N ASN A 117 7.99 -11.69 -13.96
CA ASN A 117 9.25 -12.16 -14.52
C ASN A 117 10.06 -11.06 -15.25
N LYS A 118 9.89 -9.80 -14.83
CA LYS A 118 10.58 -8.63 -15.41
C LYS A 118 11.67 -8.13 -14.47
N PHE A 119 12.91 -8.19 -14.93
CA PHE A 119 14.07 -7.69 -14.17
C PHE A 119 14.51 -6.31 -14.65
N TRP A 120 14.36 -5.31 -13.79
CA TRP A 120 14.75 -3.94 -14.11
C TRP A 120 16.23 -3.72 -13.87
N ARG A 121 16.88 -2.94 -14.76
CA ARG A 121 18.28 -2.54 -14.59
C ARG A 121 18.40 -1.54 -13.42
N PRO A 122 19.58 -1.47 -12.77
CA PRO A 122 19.84 -0.54 -11.66
C PRO A 122 19.40 0.89 -11.95
N GLY A 123 19.84 1.45 -13.08
CA GLY A 123 19.50 2.82 -13.47
C GLY A 123 18.00 3.09 -13.60
N ASN A 124 17.18 2.11 -14.01
CA ASN A 124 15.72 2.26 -14.04
C ASN A 124 15.13 2.40 -12.64
N VAL A 125 15.67 1.65 -11.66
CA VAL A 125 15.22 1.73 -10.27
C VAL A 125 15.58 3.08 -9.67
N VAL A 126 16.82 3.53 -9.87
CA VAL A 126 17.31 4.81 -9.37
C VAL A 126 16.54 5.96 -10.02
N GLN A 127 16.39 5.96 -11.33
CA GLN A 127 15.64 6.99 -12.06
C GLN A 127 14.18 7.07 -11.58
N MET A 128 13.50 5.93 -11.46
CA MET A 128 12.12 5.89 -10.95
C MET A 128 12.03 6.46 -9.52
N ALA A 129 12.99 6.13 -8.66
CA ALA A 129 13.04 6.62 -7.29
C ALA A 129 13.28 8.14 -7.23
N VAL A 130 14.26 8.65 -7.98
CA VAL A 130 14.62 10.07 -8.00
C VAL A 130 13.50 10.91 -8.61
N THR A 131 13.02 10.56 -9.80
CA THR A 131 11.92 11.28 -10.46
C THR A 131 10.65 11.25 -9.61
N GLY A 132 10.30 10.09 -9.04
CA GLY A 132 9.11 10.01 -8.17
C GLY A 132 9.21 10.86 -6.89
N LEU A 133 10.43 11.14 -6.40
CA LEU A 133 10.65 12.02 -5.27
C LEU A 133 10.60 13.50 -5.68
N GLU A 134 11.20 13.86 -6.81
CA GLU A 134 11.14 15.21 -7.39
C GLU A 134 9.70 15.62 -7.75
N ASP A 135 8.93 14.71 -8.35
CA ASP A 135 7.51 14.90 -8.64
C ASP A 135 6.71 15.15 -7.35
N TYR A 136 7.01 14.37 -6.30
CA TYR A 136 6.37 14.53 -5.00
C TYR A 136 6.65 15.90 -4.37
N TYR A 137 7.91 16.35 -4.39
CA TYR A 137 8.27 17.69 -3.92
C TYR A 137 7.59 18.79 -4.73
N SER A 138 7.60 18.68 -6.06
CA SER A 138 7.00 19.66 -6.97
C SER A 138 5.49 19.84 -6.72
N VAL A 139 4.78 18.77 -6.40
CA VAL A 139 3.33 18.83 -6.07
C VAL A 139 3.11 19.42 -4.67
N ASN A 140 3.96 19.09 -3.70
CA ASN A 140 3.82 19.61 -2.34
C ASN A 140 4.25 21.08 -2.20
N GLU A 141 5.23 21.55 -2.96
CA GLU A 141 5.62 22.97 -3.01
C GLU A 141 4.52 23.85 -3.62
N LYS A 142 3.79 23.34 -4.63
CA LYS A 142 2.61 24.03 -5.17
C LYS A 142 1.50 24.17 -4.12
N LYS A 143 1.35 23.19 -3.22
CA LYS A 143 0.40 23.26 -2.09
C LYS A 143 0.82 24.25 -1.00
N THR A 144 2.11 24.51 -0.82
CA THR A 144 2.60 25.51 0.15
C THR A 144 2.61 26.93 -0.44
N GLY A 145 2.82 27.09 -1.75
CA GLY A 145 2.80 28.39 -2.46
C GLY A 145 1.40 28.99 -2.70
N LEU A 146 0.35 28.18 -2.78
CA LEU A 146 -1.04 28.63 -2.98
C LEU A 146 -1.73 29.16 -1.70
N ASN A 147 -1.08 29.09 -0.53
CA ASN A 147 -1.66 29.54 0.74
C ASN A 147 -1.38 31.02 1.10
N LYS A 148 -1.02 31.87 0.13
CA LYS A 148 -0.90 33.34 0.33
C LYS A 148 -1.83 34.19 -0.55
N GLY A 149 -2.81 33.59 -1.21
CA GLY A 149 -3.96 34.32 -1.74
C GLY A 149 -5.13 34.22 -0.78
N LYS A 150 -5.80 35.36 -0.49
CA LYS A 150 -7.14 35.39 0.11
C LYS A 150 -8.10 34.65 -0.83
N GLY A 151 -8.14 33.32 -0.75
CA GLY A 151 -9.13 32.49 -1.41
C GLY A 151 -10.30 32.33 -0.47
N GLU A 152 -11.50 32.68 -0.95
CA GLU A 152 -12.77 32.35 -0.33
C GLU A 152 -12.77 30.90 0.15
N ASP A 153 -13.31 30.69 1.34
CA ASP A 153 -13.42 29.42 2.05
C ASP A 153 -14.17 28.38 1.20
N ARG A 154 -13.46 27.73 0.28
CA ARG A 154 -13.87 26.45 -0.28
C ARG A 154 -13.68 25.44 0.84
N GLY A 155 -14.72 25.33 1.66
CA GLY A 155 -14.77 24.49 2.84
C GLY A 155 -14.13 23.14 2.55
N LYS A 156 -13.00 22.88 3.19
CA LYS A 156 -12.43 21.53 3.25
C LYS A 156 -13.48 20.66 3.90
N SER A 157 -14.21 19.86 3.13
CA SER A 157 -15.03 18.78 3.66
C SER A 157 -14.09 17.71 4.21
N HIS A 158 -13.49 18.00 5.37
CA HIS A 158 -13.07 16.93 6.26
C HIS A 158 -14.31 16.09 6.49
N TRP A 159 -14.24 14.82 6.14
CA TRP A 159 -15.26 13.87 6.53
C TRP A 159 -15.42 13.97 8.04
N ARG A 160 -16.59 14.42 8.49
CA ARG A 160 -16.99 14.36 9.89
C ARG A 160 -17.87 13.13 10.01
N CYS A 161 -17.57 12.30 11.01
CA CYS A 161 -18.49 11.24 11.41
C CYS A 161 -19.86 11.88 11.64
N PRO A 162 -20.93 11.46 10.94
CA PRO A 162 -22.26 11.96 11.23
C PRO A 162 -22.57 11.66 12.70
N VAL A 163 -23.23 12.60 13.37
CA VAL A 163 -23.37 12.63 14.84
C VAL A 163 -24.21 11.47 15.38
N ASP A 164 -24.91 10.75 14.50
CA ASP A 164 -25.83 9.64 14.82
C ASP A 164 -25.43 8.30 14.16
N VAL A 165 -24.14 8.05 13.90
CA VAL A 165 -23.69 6.72 13.42
C VAL A 165 -22.97 5.97 14.54
N ASP A 166 -23.61 4.91 15.04
CA ASP A 166 -23.09 4.10 16.16
C ASP A 166 -21.79 3.35 15.82
N PHE A 167 -21.49 3.08 14.55
CA PHE A 167 -20.18 2.54 14.15
C PHE A 167 -19.87 2.76 12.66
N LYS A 168 -18.57 2.72 12.32
CA LYS A 168 -18.03 2.77 10.96
C LYS A 168 -17.32 1.46 10.64
N VAL A 169 -17.69 0.81 9.54
CA VAL A 169 -17.01 -0.39 9.04
C VAL A 169 -16.27 -0.03 7.75
N ASN A 170 -14.98 -0.34 7.67
CA ASN A 170 -14.21 -0.31 6.42
C ASN A 170 -13.80 -1.75 6.08
N PHE A 171 -14.02 -2.18 4.84
CA PHE A 171 -13.65 -3.52 4.36
C PHE A 171 -12.63 -3.41 3.23
N ASP A 172 -11.73 -4.39 3.13
CA ASP A 172 -10.84 -4.59 1.99
C ASP A 172 -10.92 -6.07 1.57
N GLY A 173 -11.02 -6.30 0.26
CA GLY A 173 -11.26 -7.63 -0.31
C GLY A 173 -10.22 -7.96 -1.36
N ALA A 174 -9.49 -9.06 -1.16
CA ALA A 174 -8.57 -9.59 -2.17
C ALA A 174 -9.14 -10.89 -2.77
N PHE A 175 -9.21 -10.94 -4.10
CA PHE A 175 -9.68 -12.09 -4.87
C PHE A 175 -8.53 -12.67 -5.70
N ASP A 176 -8.33 -13.98 -5.60
CA ASP A 176 -7.42 -14.73 -6.45
C ASP A 176 -8.21 -15.63 -7.41
N GLN A 177 -8.15 -15.29 -8.70
CA GLN A 177 -8.88 -15.96 -9.78
C GLN A 177 -8.38 -17.38 -10.03
N SER A 178 -7.14 -17.70 -9.67
CA SER A 178 -6.53 -19.01 -9.94
C SER A 178 -6.99 -20.09 -8.95
N SER A 179 -7.26 -19.71 -7.70
CA SER A 179 -7.63 -20.65 -6.64
C SER A 179 -9.12 -20.61 -6.28
N SER A 180 -9.90 -19.70 -6.86
CA SER A 180 -11.29 -19.39 -6.45
C SER A 180 -11.40 -19.11 -4.94
N LYS A 181 -10.35 -18.57 -4.32
CA LYS A 181 -10.33 -18.24 -2.89
C LYS A 181 -10.40 -16.74 -2.69
N ILE A 182 -11.15 -16.37 -1.67
CA ILE A 182 -11.26 -14.99 -1.20
C ILE A 182 -10.58 -14.92 0.15
N GLY A 183 -9.62 -13.99 0.29
CA GLY A 183 -9.00 -13.68 1.57
C GLY A 183 -9.71 -12.48 2.19
N MET A 184 -10.49 -12.69 3.24
CA MET A 184 -11.05 -11.61 4.07
C MET A 184 -10.22 -11.49 5.36
N GLY A 185 -9.44 -10.42 5.47
CA GLY A 185 -8.59 -10.16 6.64
C GLY A 185 -9.21 -9.16 7.61
N VAL A 186 -9.30 -9.57 8.88
CA VAL A 186 -9.38 -8.74 10.11
C VAL A 186 -10.70 -7.99 10.40
N ILE A 187 -11.86 -8.62 10.24
CA ILE A 187 -13.14 -8.08 10.79
C ILE A 187 -13.89 -9.08 11.68
N VAL A 188 -13.57 -10.36 11.60
CA VAL A 188 -14.29 -11.37 12.40
C VAL A 188 -13.88 -11.32 13.88
N GLU A 189 -12.63 -11.00 14.20
CA GLU A 189 -12.15 -10.93 15.60
C GLU A 189 -12.70 -9.69 16.34
N ASP A 190 -12.73 -8.53 15.69
CA ASP A 190 -13.26 -7.31 16.30
C ASP A 190 -14.79 -7.39 16.48
N ILE A 191 -15.52 -7.94 15.48
CA ILE A 191 -16.97 -8.21 15.63
C ILE A 191 -17.22 -9.23 16.76
N LYS A 192 -16.36 -10.23 16.91
CA LYS A 192 -16.45 -11.20 18.02
C LYS A 192 -16.18 -10.56 19.39
N GLN A 193 -15.33 -9.54 19.48
CA GLN A 193 -15.12 -8.78 20.73
C GLN A 193 -16.31 -7.85 21.01
N LEU A 194 -16.83 -7.16 19.99
CA LEU A 194 -17.93 -6.21 20.12
C LEU A 194 -19.29 -6.89 20.37
N ARG A 195 -19.48 -8.17 19.99
CA ARG A 195 -20.71 -8.95 20.30
C ARG A 195 -21.05 -8.99 21.79
N HIS A 196 -20.05 -8.84 22.66
CA HIS A 196 -20.23 -8.92 24.10
C HIS A 196 -20.89 -7.67 24.70
N GLN A 197 -21.01 -6.60 23.90
CA GLN A 197 -21.59 -5.32 24.31
C GLN A 197 -23.07 -5.16 23.93
N TYR A 198 -23.63 -6.08 23.12
CA TYR A 198 -25.02 -6.00 22.64
C TYR A 198 -25.77 -7.29 22.97
N SER A 199 -26.93 -7.15 23.59
CA SER A 199 -27.80 -8.27 23.99
C SER A 199 -28.51 -8.93 22.81
N ASN A 200 -28.72 -8.21 21.70
CA ASN A 200 -29.35 -8.70 20.48
C ASN A 200 -28.57 -8.25 19.25
N TRP A 201 -28.11 -9.21 18.44
CA TRP A 201 -27.49 -8.97 17.14
C TRP A 201 -27.89 -10.06 16.16
N LYS A 202 -27.89 -9.73 14.86
CA LYS A 202 -28.16 -10.67 13.77
C LYS A 202 -27.11 -10.47 12.68
N VAL A 203 -26.43 -11.55 12.30
CA VAL A 203 -25.60 -11.56 11.10
C VAL A 203 -26.44 -12.15 9.98
N VAL A 204 -26.67 -11.38 8.92
CA VAL A 204 -27.38 -11.85 7.73
C VAL A 204 -26.36 -11.99 6.61
N PHE A 205 -26.25 -13.20 6.06
CA PHE A 205 -25.48 -13.44 4.86
C PHE A 205 -26.33 -13.05 3.66
N ASN A 206 -25.95 -11.97 2.99
CA ASN A 206 -26.59 -11.53 1.75
C ASN A 206 -25.80 -12.05 0.54
N TYR A 207 -26.52 -12.64 -0.42
CA TYR A 207 -25.92 -13.13 -1.66
C TYR A 207 -25.42 -11.95 -2.52
N ARG A 208 -24.47 -12.25 -3.43
CA ARG A 208 -23.80 -11.27 -4.31
C ARG A 208 -24.75 -10.36 -5.11
N GLU A 209 -25.98 -10.83 -5.33
CA GLU A 209 -27.09 -10.13 -5.96
C GLU A 209 -27.54 -8.86 -5.20
N SER A 210 -27.18 -8.73 -3.92
CA SER A 210 -27.47 -7.54 -3.10
C SER A 210 -26.46 -6.40 -3.29
N ASN A 211 -25.45 -6.58 -4.15
CA ASN A 211 -24.46 -5.53 -4.47
C ASN A 211 -24.44 -5.24 -5.98
N GLU A 212 -25.63 -5.23 -6.59
CA GLU A 212 -25.82 -4.95 -8.02
C GLU A 212 -25.34 -3.55 -8.41
N VAL A 213 -25.44 -2.56 -7.51
CA VAL A 213 -24.99 -1.18 -7.77
C VAL A 213 -23.48 -1.13 -7.99
N ALA A 214 -22.67 -1.62 -7.04
CA ALA A 214 -21.21 -1.60 -7.18
C ALA A 214 -20.74 -2.51 -8.33
N HIS A 215 -21.41 -3.64 -8.54
CA HIS A 215 -21.10 -4.55 -9.64
C HIS A 215 -21.26 -3.89 -11.02
N ASN A 216 -22.40 -3.23 -11.26
CA ASN A 216 -22.67 -2.56 -12.53
C ASN A 216 -21.81 -1.32 -12.72
N LEU A 217 -21.49 -0.59 -11.65
CA LEU A 217 -20.59 0.57 -11.69
C LEU A 217 -19.16 0.15 -12.07
N ALA A 218 -18.66 -0.95 -11.50
CA ALA A 218 -17.36 -1.52 -11.87
C ALA A 218 -17.34 -2.04 -13.32
N LYS A 219 -18.44 -2.63 -13.80
CA LYS A 219 -18.56 -3.11 -15.19
C LYS A 219 -18.59 -1.93 -16.19
N MET A 220 -19.24 -0.83 -15.83
CA MET A 220 -19.24 0.40 -16.63
C MET A 220 -17.86 1.05 -16.70
N ALA A 221 -17.07 1.00 -15.63
CA ALA A 221 -15.72 1.53 -15.63
C ALA A 221 -14.80 0.89 -16.69
N LEU A 222 -15.09 -0.34 -17.12
CA LEU A 222 -14.35 -1.01 -18.20
C LEU A 222 -14.62 -0.44 -19.60
N LEU A 223 -15.67 0.36 -19.77
CA LEU A 223 -16.07 0.95 -21.04
C LEU A 223 -15.50 2.37 -21.25
N PHE A 224 -14.79 2.90 -20.26
CA PHE A 224 -14.20 4.23 -20.30
C PHE A 224 -12.68 4.12 -20.33
N ASP A 225 -12.05 4.77 -21.31
CA ASP A 225 -10.59 4.90 -21.41
C ASP A 225 -10.05 6.04 -20.52
N GLU A 226 -10.93 6.86 -19.93
CA GLU A 226 -10.60 8.00 -19.07
C GLU A 226 -11.25 7.87 -17.68
N GLU A 227 -10.56 8.41 -16.66
CA GLU A 227 -11.05 8.42 -15.28
C GLU A 227 -12.23 9.41 -15.14
N LEU A 228 -13.44 8.88 -14.99
CA LEU A 228 -14.66 9.64 -14.75
C LEU A 228 -15.05 9.58 -13.27
N VAL A 229 -15.24 10.75 -12.66
CA VAL A 229 -15.69 10.89 -11.28
C VAL A 229 -17.05 11.58 -11.26
N TRP A 230 -18.03 10.89 -10.70
CA TRP A 230 -19.37 11.41 -10.47
C TRP A 230 -19.52 11.88 -9.03
N ILE A 231 -20.01 13.11 -8.84
CA ILE A 231 -20.26 13.70 -7.53
C ILE A 231 -21.73 14.12 -7.50
N GLU A 232 -22.48 13.59 -6.53
CA GLU A 232 -23.92 13.84 -6.31
C GLU A 232 -24.89 13.34 -7.40
N GLU A 233 -24.44 13.13 -8.64
CA GLU A 233 -25.24 12.58 -9.74
C GLU A 233 -24.69 11.25 -10.24
N VAL A 234 -25.50 10.20 -10.26
CA VAL A 234 -25.09 8.87 -10.79
C VAL A 234 -25.46 8.71 -12.27
N PRO A 235 -24.71 7.90 -13.05
CA PRO A 235 -25.09 7.57 -14.41
C PRO A 235 -26.51 7.00 -14.47
N SER A 236 -27.29 7.46 -15.46
CA SER A 236 -28.70 7.08 -15.62
C SER A 236 -28.90 5.57 -15.75
N SER A 237 -27.90 4.85 -16.26
CA SER A 237 -27.86 3.39 -16.36
C SER A 237 -27.84 2.66 -15.01
N ILE A 238 -27.36 3.31 -13.94
CA ILE A 238 -27.22 2.74 -12.60
C ILE A 238 -28.40 3.10 -11.68
N HIS A 239 -29.14 4.15 -12.02
CA HIS A 239 -30.24 4.68 -11.20
C HIS A 239 -31.30 3.63 -10.82
N GLN A 240 -31.64 2.73 -11.75
CA GLN A 240 -32.59 1.63 -11.52
C GLN A 240 -32.12 0.66 -10.42
N TYR A 241 -30.82 0.41 -10.30
CA TYR A 241 -30.27 -0.49 -9.29
C TYR A 241 -30.23 0.20 -7.92
N ILE A 242 -29.97 1.50 -7.87
CA ILE A 242 -30.00 2.29 -6.62
C ILE A 242 -31.40 2.37 -6.04
N VAL A 243 -32.42 2.60 -6.88
CA VAL A 243 -33.83 2.60 -6.42
C VAL A 243 -34.22 1.23 -5.86
N LYS A 244 -33.78 0.14 -6.50
CA LYS A 244 -34.02 -1.23 -6.02
C LYS A 244 -33.31 -1.51 -4.69
N ASP A 245 -32.10 -1.00 -4.50
CA ASP A 245 -31.32 -1.16 -3.26
C ASP A 245 -31.95 -0.39 -2.09
N ASN A 246 -32.44 0.84 -2.34
CA ASN A 246 -33.15 1.64 -1.34
C ASN A 246 -34.45 0.97 -0.88
N LEU A 247 -35.23 0.42 -1.81
CA LEU A 247 -36.47 -0.31 -1.47
C LEU A 247 -36.21 -1.58 -0.63
N CYS A 248 -35.03 -2.18 -0.76
CA CYS A 248 -34.64 -3.36 0.02
C CYS A 248 -34.27 -3.00 1.46
N ASN A 249 -33.75 -1.78 1.68
CA ASN A 249 -33.40 -1.26 2.99
C ASN A 249 -34.61 -0.72 3.77
N ASP A 250 -35.66 -0.27 3.07
CA ASP A 250 -36.90 0.24 3.71
C ASP A 250 -37.88 -0.87 4.15
N LEU A 251 -37.60 -2.15 3.83
CA LEU A 251 -38.44 -3.31 4.14
C LEU A 251 -37.88 -4.23 5.25
N GLN A 252 -36.87 -3.79 6.00
CA GLN A 252 -36.28 -4.51 7.15
C GLN A 252 -36.39 -3.72 8.46
#